data_AF-A0A238JR80-F1
#
_entry.id   AF-A0A238JR80-F1
#
_cell.length_a   1.000
_cell.length_b   1.000
_cell.length_c   1.000
_cell.angle_alpha   90.00
_cell.angle_beta   90.00
_cell.angle_gamma   90.00
#
_symmetry.space_group_name_H-M   'P 1'
#
loop_
_entity.id
_entity.type
_entity.pdbx_description
1 polymer ?
#
loop_
_entity_poly.entity_id
_entity_poly.type
_entity_poly.pdbx_seq_one_letter_code
_entity_poly.pdbx_strand_id
1 'polypeptide(L)'
;MDVIEIPLAKPFSVLISVCGEATAHEMHVDAIMPAHQHGLNYAPEVSPLGDGKFRVDDLLFHMPGLWELQADVDIGGRSLSYTSEITLK
;
A
#
# COMPACT_ATOMS: atom_id res chain seq x y z
N MET A 1 -16.19 17.34 -3.27
CA MET A 1 -15.11 16.45 -3.71
C MET A 1 -14.44 16.00 -2.43
N ASP A 2 -14.77 14.80 -1.96
CA ASP A 2 -14.16 14.27 -0.75
C ASP A 2 -12.68 14.08 -1.03
N VAL A 3 -11.86 14.97 -0.48
CA VAL A 3 -10.42 14.71 -0.37
C VAL A 3 -10.34 13.59 0.66
N ILE A 4 -10.04 12.39 0.22
CA ILE A 4 -9.73 11.28 1.12
C ILE A 4 -8.41 11.65 1.79
N GLU A 5 -8.51 12.31 2.94
CA GLU A 5 -7.37 12.62 3.79
C GLU A 5 -6.93 11.32 4.47
N ILE A 6 -5.66 10.95 4.31
CA ILE A 6 -5.09 9.80 5.01
C ILE A 6 -4.98 10.19 6.49
N PRO A 7 -5.58 9.44 7.42
CA PRO A 7 -5.59 9.84 8.81
C PRO A 7 -4.22 9.62 9.46
N LEU A 8 -3.72 10.64 10.17
CA LEU A 8 -2.49 10.54 10.95
C LEU A 8 -2.68 9.63 12.17
N ALA A 9 -1.72 8.71 12.36
CA ALA A 9 -1.64 7.82 13.53
C ALA A 9 -2.92 7.01 13.82
N LYS A 10 -3.68 6.68 12.77
CA LYS A 10 -4.86 5.80 12.84
C LYS A 10 -4.83 4.78 11.69
N PRO A 11 -5.32 3.55 11.92
CA PRO A 11 -5.47 2.58 10.86
C PRO A 11 -6.34 3.14 9.72
N PHE A 12 -5.95 2.85 8.49
CA PHE A 12 -6.72 3.17 7.30
C PHE A 12 -6.57 2.08 6.24
N SER A 13 -7.48 2.11 5.28
CA SER A 13 -7.49 1.17 4.16
C SER A 13 -7.24 1.89 2.85
N VAL A 14 -6.57 1.22 1.92
CA VAL A 14 -6.46 1.66 0.52
C VAL A 14 -6.95 0.57 -0.43
N LEU A 15 -7.37 1.01 -1.61
CA LEU A 15 -7.66 0.12 -2.74
C LEU A 15 -6.53 0.26 -3.75
N ILE A 16 -5.86 -0.85 -4.05
CA ILE A 16 -4.85 -0.94 -5.10
C ILE A 16 -5.46 -1.68 -6.28
N SER A 17 -5.27 -1.16 -7.49
CA SER A 17 -5.69 -1.79 -8.73
C SER A 17 -4.49 -2.01 -9.63
N VAL A 18 -4.30 -3.24 -10.08
CA VAL A 18 -3.29 -3.60 -11.08
C VAL A 18 -3.88 -3.31 -12.46
N CYS A 19 -3.25 -2.42 -13.21
CA CYS A 19 -3.69 -2.06 -14.56
C CYS A 19 -3.21 -3.08 -15.60
N GLY A 20 -4.06 -3.41 -16.58
CA GLY A 20 -3.75 -4.29 -17.70
C GLY A 20 -4.58 -5.58 -17.72
N GLU A 21 -4.29 -6.46 -18.69
CA GLU A 21 -5.01 -7.74 -18.86
C GLU A 21 -4.41 -8.89 -18.02
N ALA A 22 -3.28 -8.64 -17.35
CA ALA A 22 -2.58 -9.68 -16.62
C ALA A 22 -3.26 -9.98 -15.27
N THR A 23 -3.40 -11.25 -14.94
CA THR A 23 -3.99 -11.70 -13.70
C THR A 23 -2.99 -11.58 -12.54
N ALA A 24 -3.30 -10.71 -11.59
CA ALA A 24 -2.62 -10.65 -10.30
C ALA A 24 -3.43 -11.42 -9.26
N HIS A 25 -2.78 -12.35 -8.57
CA HIS A 25 -3.43 -13.22 -7.58
C HIS A 25 -2.97 -12.96 -6.15
N GLU A 26 -1.75 -12.44 -5.99
CA GLU A 26 -1.12 -12.20 -4.70
C GLU A 26 -0.41 -10.84 -4.73
N MET A 27 -0.52 -10.12 -3.62
CA MET A 27 0.13 -8.84 -3.42
C MET A 27 0.62 -8.75 -1.97
N HIS A 28 1.86 -8.30 -1.81
CA HIS A 28 2.41 -7.89 -0.52
C HIS A 28 2.54 -6.36 -0.52
N VAL A 29 2.23 -5.74 0.62
CA VAL A 29 2.30 -4.30 0.79
C VAL A 29 3.06 -3.98 2.06
N ASP A 30 3.95 -3.00 2.00
CA ASP A 30 4.68 -2.45 3.13
C ASP A 30 4.77 -0.92 2.98
N ALA A 31 5.27 -0.22 4.00
CA ALA A 31 5.63 1.17 3.88
C ALA A 31 6.84 1.52 4.74
N ILE A 32 7.66 2.45 4.27
CA ILE A 32 8.78 3.02 5.03
C ILE A 32 8.68 4.53 5.14
N MET A 33 9.13 5.10 6.26
CA MET A 33 9.36 6.53 6.42
C MET A 33 10.88 6.78 6.33
N PRO A 34 11.42 7.18 5.16
CA PRO A 34 12.87 7.23 4.96
C PRO A 34 13.60 8.13 5.95
N ALA A 35 12.97 9.25 6.34
CA ALA A 35 13.52 10.21 7.30
C ALA A 35 13.73 9.61 8.71
N HIS A 36 13.00 8.56 9.06
CA HIS A 36 13.10 7.88 10.37
C HIS A 36 13.63 6.45 10.25
N GLN A 37 13.95 5.98 9.04
CA GLN A 37 14.50 4.64 8.76
C GLN A 37 13.69 3.49 9.41
N HIS A 38 12.38 3.67 9.49
CA HIS A 38 11.43 2.78 10.14
C HIS A 38 10.19 2.66 9.25
N GLY A 39 9.61 1.47 9.20
CA GLY A 39 8.43 1.18 8.38
C GLY A 39 7.20 0.81 9.19
N LEU A 40 6.36 -0.07 8.67
CA LEU A 40 5.25 -0.60 9.45
C LEU A 40 5.77 -1.55 10.54
N ASN A 41 5.11 -1.57 11.69
CA ASN A 41 5.47 -2.50 12.77
C ASN A 41 4.95 -3.93 12.51
N TYR A 42 4.11 -4.09 11.49
CA TYR A 42 3.47 -5.32 11.07
C TYR A 42 3.15 -5.22 9.57
N ALA A 43 2.99 -6.36 8.91
CA ALA A 43 2.48 -6.39 7.55
C ALA A 43 0.97 -6.06 7.56
N PRO A 44 0.47 -5.12 6.73
CA PRO A 44 -0.94 -4.84 6.59
C PRO A 44 -1.68 -6.04 6.00
N GLU A 45 -3.00 -6.14 6.25
CA GLU A 45 -3.81 -7.22 5.70
C GLU A 45 -4.16 -6.93 4.24
N VAL A 46 -3.78 -7.84 3.32
CA VAL A 46 -4.08 -7.71 1.89
C VAL A 46 -5.15 -8.72 1.49
N SER A 47 -6.33 -8.21 1.14
CA SER A 47 -7.47 -9.00 0.67
C SER A 47 -7.68 -8.84 -0.85
N PRO A 48 -7.56 -9.91 -1.65
CA PRO A 48 -7.91 -9.85 -3.07
C PRO A 48 -9.42 -9.68 -3.25
N LEU A 49 -9.82 -8.72 -4.06
CA LEU A 49 -11.24 -8.45 -4.38
C LEU A 49 -11.66 -9.00 -5.75
N GLY A 50 -10.73 -9.60 -6.50
CA GLY A 50 -10.93 -10.00 -7.90
C GLY A 50 -10.56 -8.91 -8.90
N ASP A 51 -10.44 -9.27 -10.17
CA ASP A 51 -10.13 -8.36 -11.29
C ASP A 51 -8.90 -7.46 -11.06
N GLY A 52 -7.84 -8.02 -10.45
CA GLY A 52 -6.61 -7.29 -10.15
C GLY A 52 -6.75 -6.20 -9.09
N LYS A 53 -7.83 -6.22 -8.30
CA LYS A 53 -8.06 -5.28 -7.19
C LYS A 53 -7.75 -5.92 -5.85
N PHE A 54 -7.11 -5.14 -4.98
CA PHE A 54 -6.72 -5.53 -3.64
C PHE A 54 -7.16 -4.45 -2.67
N ARG A 55 -7.76 -4.88 -1.56
CA ARG A 55 -7.96 -4.02 -0.39
C ARG A 55 -6.81 -4.27 0.56
N VAL A 56 -6.16 -3.19 0.98
CA VAL A 56 -5.10 -3.23 1.97
C VAL A 56 -5.65 -2.55 3.22
N ASP A 57 -5.81 -3.30 4.29
CA ASP A 57 -6.31 -2.85 5.58
C ASP A 57 -5.16 -2.68 6.59
N ASP A 58 -5.43 -1.92 7.65
CA ASP A 58 -4.51 -1.68 8.76
C ASP A 58 -3.18 -1.02 8.40
N LEU A 59 -3.14 -0.19 7.34
CA LEU A 59 -2.02 0.73 7.16
C LEU A 59 -2.02 1.77 8.29
N LEU A 60 -0.84 2.08 8.83
CA LEU A 60 -0.70 3.02 9.95
C LEU A 60 0.56 3.89 9.78
N PHE A 61 0.36 5.13 9.35
CA PHE A 61 1.43 6.13 9.28
C PHE A 61 1.53 6.86 10.62
N HIS A 62 2.60 6.56 11.35
CA HIS A 62 2.78 7.00 12.73
C HIS A 62 3.16 8.49 12.88
N MET A 63 3.76 9.09 11.85
CA MET A 63 4.36 10.43 11.91
C MET A 63 4.06 11.20 10.62
N PRO A 64 3.86 12.54 10.68
CA PRO A 64 3.79 13.38 9.48
C PRO A 64 5.10 13.33 8.69
N GLY A 65 5.03 13.54 7.38
CA GLY A 65 6.18 13.54 6.48
C GLY A 65 6.02 12.61 5.29
N LEU A 66 7.14 12.32 4.64
CA LEU A 66 7.20 11.41 3.49
C LEU A 66 7.16 9.96 3.97
N TRP A 67 6.18 9.23 3.45
CA TRP A 67 6.09 7.78 3.49
C TRP A 67 6.22 7.24 2.06
N GLU A 68 6.91 6.12 1.93
CA GLU A 68 6.98 5.34 0.69
C GLU A 68 6.13 4.08 0.88
N LEU A 69 5.00 4.00 0.18
CA LEU A 69 4.17 2.81 0.11
C LEU A 69 4.73 1.88 -0.97
N GLN A 70 5.02 0.64 -0.61
CA GLN A 70 5.64 -0.35 -1.48
C GLN A 70 4.66 -1.49 -1.72
N ALA A 71 4.49 -1.89 -2.98
CA ALA A 71 3.64 -3.00 -3.38
C ALA A 71 4.43 -3.96 -4.26
N ASP A 72 4.52 -5.22 -3.82
CA ASP A 72 5.04 -6.32 -4.61
C ASP A 72 3.86 -7.17 -5.09
N VAL A 73 3.75 -7.35 -6.39
CA VAL A 73 2.63 -8.09 -7.01
C VAL A 73 3.16 -9.22 -7.87
N ASP A 74 2.61 -10.42 -7.71
CA ASP A 74 2.84 -11.52 -8.65
C ASP A 74 1.92 -11.37 -9.86
N ILE A 75 2.54 -11.27 -11.04
CA ILE A 75 1.86 -11.23 -12.33
C ILE A 75 2.40 -12.35 -13.20
N GLY A 76 1.65 -13.45 -13.30
CA GLY A 76 2.01 -14.60 -14.13
C GLY A 76 3.33 -15.26 -13.72
N GLY A 77 3.59 -15.38 -12.42
CA GLY A 77 4.82 -15.97 -11.87
C GLY A 77 6.04 -15.03 -11.90
N ARG A 78 5.81 -13.74 -12.16
CA ARG A 78 6.83 -12.69 -12.08
C ARG A 78 6.42 -11.69 -11.01
N SER A 79 7.29 -11.51 -10.02
CA SER A 79 7.13 -10.43 -9.05
C SER A 79 7.52 -9.09 -9.68
N LEU A 80 6.66 -8.09 -9.51
CA LEU A 80 6.90 -6.69 -9.86
C LEU A 80 6.75 -5.83 -8.60
N SER A 81 7.74 -4.97 -8.35
CA SER A 81 7.73 -4.03 -7.23
C SER A 81 7.38 -2.62 -7.73
N TYR A 82 6.51 -1.93 -6.99
CA TYR A 82 6.15 -0.54 -7.22
C TYR A 82 6.21 0.26 -5.92
N THR A 83 6.77 1.47 -5.98
CA THR A 83 6.83 2.38 -4.84
C THR A 83 6.07 3.66 -5.17
N SER A 84 5.23 4.12 -4.24
CA SER A 84 4.50 5.38 -4.30
C SER A 84 4.89 6.27 -3.12
N GLU A 85 5.17 7.53 -3.40
CA GLU A 85 5.45 8.53 -2.38
C GLU A 85 4.15 9.19 -1.88
N ILE A 86 3.98 9.25 -0.57
CA ILE A 86 2.84 9.87 0.10
C ILE A 86 3.37 10.87 1.12
N THR A 87 3.02 12.15 0.95
CA THR A 87 3.32 13.17 1.97
C THR A 87 2.12 13.34 2.89
N LEU A 88 2.27 12.88 4.13
CA LEU A 88 1.28 13.06 5.19
C LEU A 88 1.53 14.40 5.90
N LYS A 89 0.47 15.18 6.10
CA LYS A 89 0.53 16.49 6.78
C LYS A 89 0.10 16.39 8.23
#